data_AF-A0A7S0MS12-F1
#
_entry.id   AF-A0A7S0MS12-F1
#
_cell.length_a   1.000
_cell.length_b   1.000
_cell.length_c   1.000
_cell.angle_alpha   90.00
_cell.angle_beta   90.00
_cell.angle_gamma   90.00
#
_symmetry.space_group_name_H-M   'P 1'
#
loop_
_entity.id
_entity.type
_entity.pdbx_description
1 polymer ?
#
loop_
_entity_poly.entity_id
_entity_poly.type
_entity_poly.pdbx_seq_one_letter_code
_entity_poly.pdbx_strand_id
1 'polypeptide(L)'
;TLAVSSFQVEAAFDTLVVNNKTYTATTGPEGVAVPAGAVMTWTSDGSVNAAGFDICASVLTDSDSHSDSDSHSDSDLDSHSDLDSHSDLDSDSHSDLDSDYDL
;
A
#
# COMPACT_ATOMS: atom_id res chain seq x y z
N THR A 1 7.18 0.83 -2.39
CA THR A 1 8.36 1.23 -1.60
C THR A 1 8.92 2.53 -2.14
N LEU A 2 9.74 3.23 -1.38
CA LEU A 2 10.44 4.44 -1.81
C LEU A 2 11.78 4.08 -2.47
N ALA A 3 12.06 4.70 -3.61
CA ALA A 3 13.34 4.69 -4.30
C ALA A 3 13.96 6.09 -4.22
N VAL A 4 15.21 6.17 -3.79
CA VAL A 4 15.93 7.42 -3.50
C VAL A 4 17.04 7.58 -4.53
N SER A 5 16.87 8.53 -5.44
CA SER A 5 17.86 8.87 -6.47
C SER A 5 18.96 9.77 -5.91
N SER A 6 18.62 10.68 -4.99
CA SER A 6 19.54 11.56 -4.29
C SER A 6 18.98 11.94 -2.92
N PHE A 7 19.85 12.08 -1.93
CA PHE A 7 19.49 12.59 -0.61
C PHE A 7 20.68 13.29 0.02
N GLN A 8 20.66 14.62 0.03
CA GLN A 8 21.68 15.47 0.66
C GLN A 8 21.00 16.66 1.32
N VAL A 9 20.81 16.56 2.63
CA VAL A 9 20.17 17.57 3.47
C VAL A 9 21.12 17.99 4.59
N GLU A 10 20.90 19.14 5.24
CA GLU A 10 21.76 19.54 6.35
C GLU A 10 21.71 18.51 7.50
N ALA A 11 22.87 18.07 7.97
CA ALA A 11 22.95 17.10 9.06
C ALA A 11 22.45 17.69 10.38
N ALA A 12 21.55 16.97 11.05
CA ALA A 12 20.99 17.29 12.38
C ALA A 12 20.02 18.49 12.46
N PHE A 13 19.82 19.26 11.38
CA PHE A 13 18.93 20.42 11.34
C PHE A 13 17.77 20.21 10.37
N ASP A 14 18.10 19.91 9.11
CA ASP A 14 17.11 19.49 8.12
C ASP A 14 16.72 18.02 8.33
N THR A 15 15.42 17.76 8.33
CA THR A 15 14.88 16.42 8.59
C THR A 15 13.72 16.05 7.68
N LEU A 16 13.76 14.82 7.19
CA LEU A 16 12.63 14.14 6.56
C LEU A 16 12.14 13.02 7.50
N VAL A 17 10.85 12.96 7.80
CA VAL A 17 10.24 11.91 8.60
C VAL A 17 9.33 11.04 7.73
N VAL A 18 9.58 9.73 7.73
CA VAL A 18 8.78 8.70 7.03
C VAL A 18 8.53 7.56 8.00
N ASN A 19 7.27 7.14 8.19
CA ASN A 19 6.89 6.09 9.14
C ASN A 19 7.51 6.29 10.55
N ASN A 20 7.43 7.51 11.08
CA ASN A 20 8.02 7.93 12.36
C ASN A 20 9.56 7.79 12.47
N LYS A 21 10.27 7.50 11.37
CA LYS A 21 11.73 7.48 11.32
C LYS A 21 12.26 8.76 10.69
N THR A 22 13.24 9.37 11.36
CA THR A 22 13.91 10.59 10.90
C THR A 22 15.12 10.27 10.01
N TYR A 23 15.24 11.01 8.92
CA TYR A 23 16.31 10.96 7.93
C TYR A 23 16.96 12.34 7.81
N THR A 24 18.29 12.37 7.76
CA THR A 24 19.10 13.59 7.70
C THR A 24 20.44 13.29 7.01
N ALA A 25 21.28 14.31 6.79
CA ALA A 25 22.57 14.20 6.12
C ALA A 25 22.44 13.52 4.74
N THR A 26 23.10 12.38 4.54
CA THR A 26 23.15 11.67 3.25
C THR A 26 22.38 10.35 3.24
N THR A 27 21.64 10.04 4.30
CA THR A 27 20.93 8.76 4.45
C THR A 27 19.44 8.98 4.33
N GLY A 28 18.88 8.66 3.16
CA GLY A 28 17.45 8.76 2.85
C GLY A 28 16.65 7.48 3.12
N PRO A 29 15.33 7.50 2.90
CA PRO A 29 14.40 6.40 3.15
C PRO A 29 14.38 5.33 2.04
N GLU A 30 15.55 4.86 1.61
CA GLU A 30 15.66 3.84 0.55
C GLU A 30 14.96 2.53 0.95
N GLY A 31 14.12 2.01 0.06
CA GLY A 31 13.41 0.75 0.24
C GLY A 31 12.27 0.79 1.26
N VAL A 32 11.98 1.95 1.87
CA VAL A 32 10.92 2.06 2.88
C VAL A 32 9.55 1.83 2.23
N ALA A 33 8.78 0.87 2.74
CA ALA A 33 7.39 0.67 2.33
C ALA A 33 6.49 1.75 2.93
N VAL A 34 5.73 2.42 2.09
CA VAL A 34 4.71 3.39 2.51
C VAL A 34 3.39 3.00 1.84
N PRO A 35 2.28 2.83 2.58
CA PRO A 35 0.97 2.61 1.97
C PRO A 35 0.48 3.88 1.27
N ALA A 36 -0.46 3.73 0.35
CA ALA A 36 -1.15 4.87 -0.24
C ALA A 36 -1.81 5.72 0.86
N GLY A 37 -1.66 7.04 0.78
CA GLY A 37 -2.15 7.96 1.81
C GLY A 37 -1.22 8.15 3.01
N ALA A 38 -0.06 7.47 3.08
CA ALA A 38 0.94 7.75 4.10
C ALA A 38 1.49 9.18 3.98
N VAL A 39 1.83 9.80 5.12
CA VAL A 39 2.36 11.17 5.18
C VAL A 39 3.87 11.15 5.37
N MET A 40 4.56 11.95 4.56
CA MET A 40 5.98 12.28 4.72
C MET A 40 6.08 13.74 5.19
N THR A 41 6.88 14.01 6.23
CA THR A 41 7.03 15.36 6.78
C THR A 41 8.44 15.87 6.56
N TRP A 42 8.58 17.00 5.88
CA TRP A 42 9.85 17.71 5.69
C TRP A 42 9.91 18.93 6.61
N THR A 43 11.06 19.13 7.27
CA THR A 43 11.35 20.33 8.07
C THR A 43 12.76 20.80 7.75
N SER A 44 12.90 22.09 7.44
CA SER A 44 14.20 22.74 7.29
C SER A 44 14.44 23.80 8.36
N ASP A 45 15.69 24.18 8.57
CA ASP A 45 16.05 25.32 9.39
C ASP A 45 16.11 26.63 8.54
N GLY A 46 16.74 27.68 9.09
CA GLY A 46 16.91 28.97 8.41
C GLY A 46 18.27 29.18 7.73
N SER A 47 19.13 28.15 7.65
CA SER A 47 20.50 28.28 7.18
C SER A 47 20.95 27.09 6.30
N VAL A 48 22.26 26.92 6.13
CA VAL A 48 22.98 25.94 5.26
C VAL A 48 22.13 25.17 4.23
N ASN A 49 22.15 25.62 2.98
CA ASN A 49 21.44 24.91 1.91
C ASN A 49 22.26 23.74 1.37
N ALA A 50 21.65 22.54 1.32
CA ALA A 50 22.19 21.36 0.65
C ALA A 50 21.48 21.13 -0.71
N ALA A 51 21.88 20.08 -1.44
CA ALA A 51 21.34 19.80 -2.77
C ALA A 51 19.88 19.30 -2.77
N GLY A 52 19.36 18.86 -1.61
CA GLY A 52 17.98 18.38 -1.45
C GLY A 52 17.85 16.88 -1.65
N PHE A 53 16.63 16.42 -1.96
CA PHE A 53 16.32 15.00 -2.17
C PHE A 53 15.46 14.77 -3.42
N ASP A 54 15.63 13.59 -4.01
CA ASP A 54 14.85 13.09 -5.14
C ASP A 54 14.39 11.66 -4.80
N ILE A 55 13.08 11.49 -4.63
CA ILE A 55 12.46 10.27 -4.10
C ILE A 55 11.22 9.94 -4.95
N CYS A 56 11.18 8.72 -5.45
CA CYS A 56 10.06 8.17 -6.20
C CYS A 56 9.35 7.08 -5.40
N ALA A 57 8.00 7.08 -5.39
CA ALA A 57 7.23 5.97 -4.86
C ALA A 57 6.98 4.93 -5.97
N SER A 58 7.27 3.66 -5.69
CA SER A 58 6.93 2.53 -6.54
C SER A 58 5.82 1.70 -5.91
N VAL A 59 4.77 1.40 -6.68
CA VAL A 59 3.75 0.44 -6.28
C VAL A 59 4.31 -0.97 -6.49
N LEU A 60 4.25 -1.80 -5.45
CA LEU A 60 4.43 -3.23 -5.64
C LEU A 60 3.10 -3.72 -6.21
N THR A 61 3.01 -3.83 -7.53
CA THR A 61 1.92 -4.56 -8.15
C THR A 61 2.14 -6.02 -7.82
N ASP A 62 1.33 -6.57 -6.91
CA ASP A 62 1.26 -8.01 -6.83
C ASP A 62 0.76 -8.48 -8.19
N SER A 63 1.50 -9.41 -8.80
CA SER A 63 1.09 -10.00 -10.06
C SER A 63 0.00 -11.00 -9.73
N ASP A 64 -1.18 -10.51 -9.35
CA ASP A 64 -2.39 -11.29 -9.21
C ASP A 64 -2.85 -11.73 -10.61
N SER A 65 -2.10 -12.67 -11.17
CA SER A 65 -2.63 -13.63 -12.10
C SER A 65 -3.52 -14.59 -11.29
N HIS A 66 -4.70 -14.12 -10.89
CA HIS A 66 -5.82 -15.02 -10.62
C HIS A 66 -6.27 -15.56 -11.99
N SER A 67 -5.48 -16.50 -12.47
CA SER A 67 -5.84 -17.37 -13.58
C SER A 67 -6.70 -18.47 -12.98
N ASP A 68 -7.92 -18.13 -12.55
CA ASP A 68 -8.96 -19.12 -12.28
C ASP A 68 -9.39 -19.69 -13.62
N SER A 69 -8.54 -20.57 -14.14
CA SER A 69 -8.83 -21.42 -15.28
C SER A 69 -9.60 -22.62 -14.75
N ASP A 70 -10.87 -22.43 -14.42
CA ASP A 70 -11.81 -23.53 -14.15
C ASP A 70 -12.13 -24.25 -15.47
N SER A 71 -11.16 -25.05 -15.91
CA SER A 71 -11.29 -25.97 -17.03
C SER A 71 -11.85 -27.29 -16.52
N HIS A 72 -13.16 -27.33 -16.24
CA HIS A 72 -13.87 -28.59 -16.05
C HIS A 72 -14.21 -29.18 -17.42
N SER A 73 -13.31 -30.00 -17.93
CA SER A 73 -13.59 -30.93 -19.04
C SER A 73 -14.29 -32.16 -18.50
N ASP A 74 -15.55 -32.00 -18.11
CA ASP A 74 -16.40 -33.12 -17.73
C ASP A 74 -17.44 -33.30 -18.83
N SER A 75 -17.04 -34.10 -19.81
CA SER A 75 -17.87 -34.58 -20.90
C SER A 75 -18.85 -35.63 -20.38
N ASP A 76 -19.82 -35.24 -19.56
CA ASP A 76 -20.87 -36.14 -19.09
C ASP A 76 -22.25 -35.61 -19.51
N LEU A 77 -22.81 -36.27 -20.52
CA LEU A 77 -24.24 -36.31 -20.74
C LEU A 77 -24.86 -37.12 -19.60
N ASP A 78 -25.21 -36.48 -18.49
CA ASP A 78 -26.22 -37.04 -17.59
C ASP A 78 -27.20 -35.98 -17.11
N SER A 79 -28.47 -36.34 -17.26
CA SER A 79 -29.63 -35.48 -17.15
C SER A 79 -30.23 -35.58 -15.76
N HIS A 80 -29.65 -34.99 -14.73
CA HIS A 80 -30.38 -34.91 -13.45
C HIS A 80 -30.20 -33.55 -12.78
N SER A 81 -31.30 -32.81 -12.78
CA SER A 81 -31.50 -31.54 -12.10
C SER A 81 -31.56 -31.78 -10.58
N ASP A 82 -30.42 -31.72 -9.92
CA ASP A 82 -30.40 -31.77 -8.46
C ASP A 82 -30.39 -30.35 -7.91
N LEU A 83 -31.60 -29.93 -7.52
CA LEU A 83 -31.85 -29.00 -6.43
C LEU A 83 -31.16 -29.55 -5.18
N ASP A 84 -29.87 -29.24 -4.99
CA ASP A 84 -29.23 -29.45 -3.70
C ASP A 84 -29.29 -28.17 -2.88
N SER A 85 -30.39 -28.10 -2.14
CA SER A 85 -30.68 -27.09 -1.14
C SER A 85 -29.88 -27.40 0.12
N HIS A 86 -28.58 -27.13 0.12
CA HIS A 86 -27.80 -27.16 1.34
C HIS A 86 -27.12 -25.81 1.61
N SER A 87 -27.72 -25.16 2.60
CA SER A 87 -27.33 -23.95 3.30
C SER A 87 -25.84 -23.88 3.59
N ASP A 88 -25.17 -22.93 2.96
CA ASP A 88 -24.17 -22.15 3.65
C ASP A 88 -24.62 -20.69 3.62
N LEU A 89 -24.72 -20.17 4.84
CA LEU A 89 -25.11 -18.81 5.15
C LEU A 89 -24.05 -17.89 4.53
N ASP A 90 -24.41 -17.12 3.51
CA ASP A 90 -23.73 -15.87 3.21
C ASP A 90 -24.04 -14.90 4.37
N SER A 91 -23.37 -15.18 5.50
CA SER A 91 -23.10 -14.22 6.54
C SER A 91 -22.07 -13.27 5.95
N ASP A 92 -22.51 -12.40 5.04
CA ASP A 92 -21.81 -11.16 4.68
C ASP A 92 -21.80 -10.27 5.93
N SER A 93 -21.00 -10.69 6.89
CA SER A 93 -20.71 -10.05 8.15
C SER A 93 -19.50 -9.13 7.93
N HIS A 94 -19.85 -7.87 7.72
CA HIS A 94 -19.20 -6.67 8.23
C HIS A 94 -17.92 -6.19 7.53
N SER A 95 -18.07 -5.07 6.82
CA SER A 95 -17.20 -3.93 7.04
C SER A 95 -18.01 -2.86 7.78
N ASP A 96 -17.68 -2.66 9.05
CA ASP A 96 -18.21 -1.55 9.84
C ASP A 96 -17.50 -0.26 9.39
N LEU A 97 -18.26 0.66 8.79
CA LEU A 97 -17.92 2.07 8.69
C LEU A 97 -19.05 2.85 9.35
N ASP A 98 -18.81 3.23 10.60
CA ASP A 98 -19.65 4.11 11.40
C ASP A 98 -19.45 5.55 10.89
N SER A 99 -20.49 6.15 10.32
CA SER A 99 -20.48 7.56 9.91
C SER A 99 -21.88 8.18 10.07
N ASP A 100 -22.31 8.29 11.32
CA ASP A 100 -23.43 9.16 11.70
C ASP A 100 -22.89 10.52 12.16
N TYR A 101 -23.03 11.54 11.32
CA TYR A 101 -23.01 12.94 11.74
C TYR A 101 -24.46 13.36 11.96
N ASP A 102 -24.88 13.52 13.22
CA ASP A 102 -26.18 14.09 13.59
C ASP A 102 -25.96 15.38 14.39
N LEU A 103 -26.41 16.52 13.83
CA LEU A 103 -27.35 17.49 14.43
C LEU A 103 -27.77 18.53 13.37
#